data_AF-A0A8T6CFV7-F1
#
_entry.id   AF-A0A8T6CFV7-F1
#
_cell.length_a   1.000
_cell.length_b   1.000
_cell.length_c   1.000
_cell.angle_alpha   90.00
_cell.angle_beta   90.00
_cell.angle_gamma   90.00
#
_symmetry.space_group_name_H-M   'P 1'
#
loop_
_entity.id
_entity.type
_entity.pdbx_description
1 polymer ?
#
loop_
_entity_poly.entity_id
_entity_poly.type
_entity_poly.pdbx_seq_one_letter_code
_entity_poly.pdbx_strand_id
1 'polypeptide(L)'
;TTDPEQVYFAVVDHFFPVVIGGLLLSAVIAAVMSTSDSQLLLASAVASNDLPIVRGFSAALDTREQVWLGRGWLVVVGLLSGVLTVAFPDSILNLVAYAWGGMGATFGPVVVLSLYWRRFNAAGAVAGMLAGFATATLWQFGLEGGPQGLFDIMPCTPGCIAGTIAAVAVTLRTAPPSNDVLAAFDGVVGRATTRPRGRAASRE
;
A
#
# COMPACT_ATOMS: atom_id res chain seq x y z
N THR A 1 -19.32 -5.73 27.41
CA THR A 1 -18.91 -4.98 26.20
C THR A 1 -17.42 -4.77 26.29
N THR A 2 -16.64 -5.77 25.89
CA THR A 2 -15.17 -5.73 25.96
C THR A 2 -14.68 -5.34 24.58
N ASP A 3 -14.04 -4.18 24.46
CA ASP A 3 -13.35 -3.77 23.25
C ASP A 3 -12.21 -4.77 22.95
N PRO A 4 -12.25 -5.49 21.81
CA PRO A 4 -11.22 -6.47 21.46
C PRO A 4 -9.80 -5.90 21.44
N GLU A 5 -9.65 -4.60 21.16
CA GLU A 5 -8.35 -3.93 21.08
C GLU A 5 -7.71 -3.72 22.46
N GLN A 6 -8.52 -3.73 23.52
CA GLN A 6 -8.06 -3.52 24.90
C GLN A 6 -7.67 -4.81 25.62
N VAL A 7 -7.90 -5.96 25.00
CA VAL A 7 -7.66 -7.28 25.62
C VAL A 7 -6.21 -7.43 26.07
N TYR A 8 -5.25 -6.97 25.26
CA TYR A 8 -3.83 -7.04 25.64
C TYR A 8 -3.55 -6.24 26.91
N PHE A 9 -4.01 -4.99 26.99
CA PHE A 9 -3.80 -4.12 28.16
C PHE A 9 -4.45 -4.71 29.40
N ALA A 10 -5.68 -5.22 29.28
CA ALA A 10 -6.40 -5.86 30.38
C ALA A 10 -5.68 -7.13 30.89
N VAL A 11 -5.12 -7.95 30.01
CA VAL A 11 -4.34 -9.13 30.39
C VAL A 11 -3.04 -8.73 31.09
N VAL A 12 -2.34 -7.73 30.57
CA VAL A 12 -1.09 -7.25 31.19
C VAL A 12 -1.34 -6.72 32.60
N ASP A 13 -2.38 -5.92 32.77
CA ASP A 13 -2.75 -5.34 34.07
C ASP A 13 -3.21 -6.39 35.10
N HIS A 14 -3.95 -7.42 34.66
CA HIS A 14 -4.50 -8.42 35.57
C HIS A 14 -3.48 -9.48 36.01
N PHE A 15 -2.56 -9.89 35.13
CA PHE A 15 -1.71 -11.06 35.37
C PHE A 15 -0.27 -10.73 35.76
N PHE A 16 0.22 -9.51 35.53
CA PHE A 16 1.63 -9.17 35.74
C PHE A 16 1.85 -8.13 36.84
N PRO A 17 2.95 -8.22 37.59
CA PRO A 17 3.38 -7.16 38.50
C PRO A 17 3.66 -5.84 37.75
N VAL A 18 3.44 -4.71 38.41
CA VAL A 18 3.59 -3.34 37.85
C VAL A 18 4.88 -3.13 37.05
N VAL A 19 6.02 -3.63 37.55
CA VAL A 19 7.32 -3.46 36.88
C VAL A 19 7.36 -4.19 35.53
N ILE A 20 6.85 -5.41 35.48
CA ILE A 20 6.83 -6.23 34.25
C ILE A 20 5.75 -5.70 33.31
N GLY A 21 4.57 -5.33 33.85
CA GLY A 21 3.51 -4.72 33.06
C GLY A 21 3.95 -3.45 32.36
N GLY A 22 4.62 -2.53 33.08
CA GLY A 22 5.18 -1.31 32.50
C GLY A 22 6.20 -1.58 31.38
N LEU A 23 7.05 -2.60 31.54
CA LEU A 23 8.01 -3.00 30.52
C LEU A 23 7.33 -3.57 29.26
N LEU A 24 6.29 -4.40 29.43
CA LEU A 24 5.51 -4.95 28.32
C LEU A 24 4.77 -3.87 27.54
N LEU A 25 4.10 -2.94 28.23
CA LEU A 25 3.42 -1.82 27.59
C LEU A 25 4.40 -0.90 26.84
N SER A 26 5.56 -0.63 27.45
CA SER A 26 6.63 0.15 26.79
C SER A 26 7.15 -0.54 25.53
N ALA A 27 7.26 -1.88 25.55
CA ALA A 27 7.68 -2.65 24.38
C ALA A 27 6.69 -2.52 23.21
N VAL A 28 5.39 -2.48 23.48
CA VAL A 28 4.37 -2.24 22.43
C VAL A 28 4.51 -0.85 21.83
N ILE A 29 4.65 0.18 22.67
CA ILE A 29 4.85 1.55 22.19
C ILE A 29 6.13 1.64 21.34
N ALA A 30 7.22 1.00 21.78
CA ALA A 30 8.47 0.95 21.03
C ALA A 30 8.31 0.24 19.66
N ALA A 31 7.56 -0.87 19.62
CA ALA A 31 7.28 -1.58 18.37
C ALA A 31 6.48 -0.73 17.38
N VAL A 32 5.43 -0.03 17.86
CA VAL A 32 4.62 0.88 17.04
C VAL A 32 5.49 2.03 16.51
N MET A 33 6.30 2.67 17.36
CA MET A 33 7.21 3.74 16.94
C MET A 33 8.16 3.28 15.83
N SER A 34 8.77 2.09 15.96
CA SER A 34 9.69 1.57 14.93
C SER A 34 9.03 1.35 13.56
N THR A 35 7.76 0.95 13.56
CA THR A 35 6.97 0.72 12.33
C THR A 35 6.57 2.05 11.72
N SER A 36 6.09 2.99 12.53
CA SER A 36 5.74 4.34 12.10
C SER A 36 6.94 5.09 11.53
N ASP A 37 8.10 5.01 12.17
CA ASP A 37 9.34 5.63 11.70
C ASP A 37 9.73 5.10 10.32
N SER A 38 9.65 3.78 10.12
CA SER A 38 9.95 3.16 8.83
C SER A 38 8.98 3.64 7.72
N GLN A 39 7.68 3.73 8.02
CA GLN A 39 6.68 4.21 7.06
C GLN A 39 6.85 5.69 6.72
N LEU A 40 7.17 6.53 7.71
CA LEU A 40 7.45 7.95 7.52
C LEU A 40 8.74 8.16 6.71
N LEU A 41 9.79 7.38 6.99
CA LEU A 41 11.04 7.41 6.21
C LEU A 41 10.82 6.97 4.77
N LEU A 42 10.01 5.93 4.53
CA LEU A 42 9.63 5.52 3.17
C LEU A 42 8.86 6.63 2.45
N ALA A 43 7.88 7.25 3.11
CA ALA A 43 7.13 8.37 2.54
C ALA A 43 8.05 9.57 2.21
N SER A 44 8.99 9.89 3.10
CA SER A 44 10.00 10.92 2.88
C SER A 44 10.90 10.60 1.68
N ALA A 45 11.32 9.34 1.53
CA ALA A 45 12.18 8.93 0.43
C ALA A 45 11.46 9.02 -0.94
N VAL A 46 10.19 8.59 -1.00
CA VAL A 46 9.36 8.74 -2.21
C VAL A 46 9.18 10.23 -2.53
N ALA A 47 8.94 11.08 -1.53
CA ALA A 47 8.81 12.51 -1.75
C ALA A 47 10.11 13.18 -2.22
N SER A 48 11.26 12.82 -1.66
CA SER A 48 12.55 13.44 -2.00
C SER A 48 13.14 12.93 -3.31
N ASN A 49 12.93 11.65 -3.65
CA ASN A 49 13.58 11.00 -4.79
C ASN A 49 12.66 10.84 -5.99
N ASP A 50 11.39 10.46 -5.79
CA ASP A 50 10.51 10.09 -6.90
C ASP A 50 9.69 11.28 -7.40
N LEU A 51 9.20 12.13 -6.50
CA LEU A 51 8.38 13.29 -6.85
C LEU A 51 9.07 14.30 -7.81
N PRO A 52 10.36 14.64 -7.63
CA PRO A 52 11.07 15.53 -8.54
C PRO A 52 11.19 14.95 -9.96
N ILE A 53 11.42 13.63 -10.07
CA ILE A 53 11.52 12.92 -11.35
C ILE A 53 10.18 12.96 -12.07
N VAL A 54 9.08 12.68 -11.37
CA VAL A 54 7.72 12.68 -11.94
C VAL A 54 7.28 14.08 -12.39
N ARG A 55 7.73 15.15 -11.72
CA ARG A 55 7.41 16.54 -12.10
C ARG A 55 8.27 17.11 -13.23
N GLY A 56 9.18 16.32 -13.82
CA GLY A 56 10.05 16.81 -14.89
C GLY A 56 11.10 17.81 -14.42
N PHE A 57 11.37 17.88 -13.11
CA PHE A 57 12.55 18.57 -12.58
C PHE A 57 13.77 17.70 -12.93
N SER A 58 14.23 17.82 -14.17
CA SER A 58 15.44 17.17 -14.67
C SER A 58 16.74 17.75 -14.09
N ALA A 59 16.64 18.85 -13.33
CA ALA A 59 17.72 19.32 -12.50
C ALA A 59 17.77 18.45 -11.25
N ALA A 60 18.83 17.64 -11.12
CA ALA A 60 19.13 16.94 -9.89
C ALA A 60 19.11 17.95 -8.73
N LEU A 61 18.08 17.89 -7.88
CA LEU A 61 18.02 18.68 -6.66
C LEU A 61 19.30 18.44 -5.87
N ASP A 62 19.88 19.50 -5.33
CA ASP A 62 21.06 19.35 -4.49
C ASP A 62 20.74 18.41 -3.32
N THR A 63 21.73 17.65 -2.83
CA THR A 63 21.53 16.70 -1.72
C THR A 63 20.89 17.40 -0.51
N ARG A 64 21.22 18.67 -0.29
CA ARG A 64 20.63 19.49 0.78
C ARG A 64 19.15 19.78 0.56
N GLU A 65 18.74 20.09 -0.67
CA GLU A 65 17.34 20.36 -1.02
C GLU A 65 16.47 19.11 -0.90
N GLN A 66 16.99 17.95 -1.33
CA GLN A 66 16.30 16.66 -1.18
C GLN A 66 16.03 16.33 0.30
N VAL A 67 17.00 16.58 1.18
CA VAL A 67 16.84 16.36 2.63
C VAL A 67 15.81 17.30 3.23
N TRP A 68 15.80 18.58 2.85
CA TRP A 68 14.80 19.53 3.34
C TRP A 68 13.39 19.20 2.86
N LEU A 69 13.26 18.77 1.60
CA LEU A 69 11.99 18.35 1.03
C LEU A 69 11.44 17.10 1.72
N GLY A 70 12.31 16.10 1.96
CA GLY A 70 11.97 14.92 2.75
C GLY A 70 11.51 15.26 4.18
N ARG A 71 12.26 16.12 4.88
CA ARG A 71 11.89 16.59 6.23
C ARG A 71 10.56 17.36 6.24
N GLY A 72 10.32 18.20 5.25
CA GLY A 72 9.04 18.89 5.09
C GLY A 72 7.89 17.89 4.92
N TRP A 73 8.11 16.84 4.13
CA TRP A 73 7.12 15.78 3.93
C TRP A 73 6.80 15.01 5.21
N LEU A 74 7.81 14.70 6.04
CA LEU A 74 7.59 14.08 7.36
C LEU A 74 6.63 14.89 8.23
N VAL A 75 6.81 16.22 8.27
CA VAL A 75 5.93 17.12 9.03
C VAL A 75 4.52 17.14 8.45
N VAL A 76 4.39 17.24 7.13
CA VAL A 76 3.09 17.25 6.46
C VAL A 76 2.31 15.96 6.71
N VAL A 77 2.95 14.79 6.53
CA VAL A 77 2.31 13.48 6.75
C VAL A 77 1.96 13.30 8.23
N GLY A 78 2.84 13.68 9.15
CA GLY A 78 2.56 13.62 10.59
C GLY A 78 1.37 14.48 11.01
N LEU A 79 1.30 15.73 10.52
CA LEU A 79 0.16 16.62 10.79
C LEU A 79 -1.13 16.09 10.18
N LEU A 80 -1.09 15.61 8.93
CA LEU A 80 -2.25 15.03 8.25
C LEU A 80 -2.76 13.79 9.00
N SER A 81 -1.85 12.92 9.46
CA SER A 81 -2.20 11.77 10.28
C SER A 81 -2.91 12.21 11.56
N GLY A 82 -2.38 13.21 12.28
CA GLY A 82 -3.00 13.73 13.49
C GLY A 82 -4.41 14.29 13.25
N VAL A 83 -4.61 15.02 12.15
CA VAL A 83 -5.93 15.53 11.76
C VAL A 83 -6.89 14.37 11.43
N LEU A 84 -6.44 13.37 10.66
CA LEU A 84 -7.27 12.22 10.28
C LEU A 84 -7.68 11.39 11.49
N THR A 85 -6.78 11.16 12.45
CA THR A 85 -7.10 10.42 13.68
C THR A 85 -8.19 11.11 14.50
N VAL A 86 -8.20 12.45 14.54
CA VAL A 86 -9.25 13.21 15.26
C VAL A 86 -10.55 13.26 14.46
N ALA A 87 -10.48 13.37 13.13
CA ALA A 87 -11.65 13.49 12.27
C ALA A 87 -12.41 12.16 12.07
N PHE A 88 -11.70 11.03 12.10
CA PHE A 88 -12.26 9.69 11.83
C PHE A 88 -11.91 8.71 12.96
N PRO A 89 -12.63 8.77 14.09
CA PRO A 89 -12.44 7.82 15.18
C PRO A 89 -13.07 6.47 14.82
N ASP A 90 -12.24 5.51 14.43
CA ASP A 90 -12.61 4.11 14.22
C ASP A 90 -11.57 3.21 14.91
N SER A 91 -11.88 1.92 15.05
CA SER A 91 -10.96 0.93 15.61
C SER A 91 -9.69 0.82 14.75
N ILE A 92 -8.55 0.61 15.40
CA ILE A 92 -7.25 0.50 14.72
C ILE A 92 -7.28 -0.68 13.74
N LEU A 93 -7.92 -1.78 14.12
CA LEU A 93 -8.05 -2.97 13.27
C LEU A 93 -8.84 -2.69 12.01
N ASN A 94 -9.94 -1.92 12.08
CA ASN A 94 -10.71 -1.51 10.89
C ASN A 94 -9.88 -0.58 10.00
N LEU A 95 -9.28 0.47 10.58
CA LEU A 95 -8.44 1.42 9.84
C LEU A 95 -7.32 0.72 9.07
N VAL A 96 -6.64 -0.23 9.72
CA VAL A 96 -5.58 -1.03 9.09
C VAL A 96 -6.17 -1.95 8.02
N ALA A 97 -7.27 -2.65 8.29
CA ALA A 97 -7.92 -3.52 7.31
C ALA A 97 -8.32 -2.74 6.04
N TYR A 98 -8.87 -1.53 6.18
CA TYR A 98 -9.23 -0.68 5.06
C TYR A 98 -8.00 -0.14 4.31
N ALA A 99 -6.94 0.27 5.01
CA ALA A 99 -5.70 0.70 4.37
C ALA A 99 -5.08 -0.42 3.52
N TRP A 100 -5.02 -1.65 4.04
CA TRP A 100 -4.56 -2.81 3.30
C TRP A 100 -5.51 -3.21 2.17
N GLY A 101 -6.81 -3.10 2.38
CA GLY A 101 -7.83 -3.34 1.37
C GLY A 101 -7.72 -2.38 0.18
N GLY A 102 -7.52 -1.08 0.44
CA GLY A 102 -7.31 -0.06 -0.57
C GLY A 102 -6.00 -0.22 -1.35
N MET A 103 -4.92 -0.59 -0.66
CA MET A 103 -3.65 -0.97 -1.30
C MET A 103 -3.83 -2.18 -2.22
N GLY A 104 -4.54 -3.22 -1.75
CA GLY A 104 -4.88 -4.39 -2.54
C GLY A 104 -5.69 -4.06 -3.79
N ALA A 105 -6.72 -3.22 -3.67
CA ALA A 105 -7.53 -2.75 -4.80
C ALA A 105 -6.74 -1.96 -5.85
N THR A 106 -5.79 -1.14 -5.39
CA THR A 106 -5.01 -0.26 -6.27
C THR A 106 -3.91 -1.02 -7.01
N PHE A 107 -3.12 -1.83 -6.29
CA PHE A 107 -1.94 -2.49 -6.86
C PHE A 107 -2.21 -3.91 -7.33
N GLY A 108 -3.12 -4.65 -6.70
CA GLY A 108 -3.38 -6.06 -6.98
C GLY A 108 -3.64 -6.35 -8.46
N PRO A 109 -4.67 -5.73 -9.08
CA PRO A 109 -4.97 -5.91 -10.50
C PRO A 109 -3.79 -5.58 -11.41
N VAL A 110 -3.10 -4.46 -11.13
CA VAL A 110 -2.03 -3.95 -11.98
C VAL A 110 -0.79 -4.83 -11.91
N VAL A 111 -0.42 -5.31 -10.72
CA VAL A 111 0.70 -6.25 -10.54
C VAL A 111 0.41 -7.55 -11.28
N VAL A 112 -0.77 -8.14 -11.10
CA VAL A 112 -1.14 -9.38 -11.79
C VAL A 112 -1.13 -9.20 -13.32
N LEU A 113 -1.76 -8.14 -13.84
CA LEU A 113 -1.77 -7.87 -15.27
C LEU A 113 -0.36 -7.61 -15.82
N SER A 114 0.50 -6.91 -15.08
CA SER A 114 1.88 -6.64 -15.52
C SER A 114 2.75 -7.90 -15.64
N LEU A 115 2.46 -8.94 -14.85
CA LEU A 115 3.24 -10.18 -14.85
C LEU A 115 2.76 -11.17 -15.92
N TYR A 116 1.45 -11.23 -16.16
CA TYR A 116 0.87 -12.26 -17.04
C TYR A 116 0.45 -11.74 -18.42
N TRP A 117 0.26 -10.42 -18.58
CA TRP A 117 -0.25 -9.86 -19.82
C TRP A 117 0.82 -9.05 -20.56
N ARG A 118 1.46 -9.70 -21.53
CA ARG A 118 2.52 -9.12 -22.36
C ARG A 118 2.17 -7.78 -23.03
N ARG A 119 0.89 -7.52 -23.32
CA ARG A 119 0.42 -6.26 -23.94
C ARG A 119 0.16 -5.14 -22.92
N PHE A 120 0.24 -5.40 -21.63
CA PHE A 120 -0.08 -4.43 -20.61
C PHE A 120 0.83 -3.19 -20.70
N ASN A 121 0.24 -2.00 -20.55
CA ASN A 121 0.93 -0.73 -20.78
C ASN A 121 0.71 0.27 -19.62
N ALA A 122 1.52 1.33 -19.60
CA ALA A 122 1.52 2.33 -18.53
C ALA A 122 0.17 3.06 -18.39
N ALA A 123 -0.51 3.35 -19.51
CA ALA A 123 -1.82 4.01 -19.49
C ALA A 123 -2.89 3.15 -18.80
N GLY A 124 -2.90 1.85 -19.11
CA GLY A 124 -3.74 0.87 -18.43
C GLY A 124 -3.40 0.72 -16.96
N ALA A 125 -2.10 0.72 -16.61
CA ALA A 125 -1.65 0.65 -15.22
C ALA A 125 -2.16 1.85 -14.40
N VAL A 126 -1.97 3.08 -14.88
CA VAL A 126 -2.42 4.29 -14.18
C VAL A 126 -3.94 4.32 -14.07
N ALA A 127 -4.67 4.00 -15.14
CA ALA A 127 -6.13 3.96 -15.12
C ALA A 127 -6.66 2.92 -14.12
N GLY A 128 -6.03 1.73 -14.06
CA GLY A 128 -6.36 0.69 -13.11
C GLY A 128 -6.11 1.10 -11.66
N MET A 129 -4.96 1.70 -11.38
CA MET A 129 -4.63 2.19 -10.04
C MET A 129 -5.64 3.27 -9.58
N LEU A 130 -5.91 4.26 -10.43
CA LEU A 130 -6.83 5.35 -10.09
C LEU A 130 -8.27 4.84 -9.89
N ALA A 131 -8.75 3.96 -10.77
CA ALA A 131 -10.09 3.38 -10.64
C ALA A 131 -10.21 2.50 -9.38
N GLY A 132 -9.21 1.64 -9.13
CA GLY A 132 -9.19 0.78 -7.94
C GLY A 132 -9.16 1.58 -6.63
N PHE A 133 -8.30 2.59 -6.55
CA PHE A 133 -8.22 3.50 -5.41
C PHE A 133 -9.53 4.27 -5.20
N ALA A 134 -10.03 4.94 -6.26
CA ALA A 134 -11.25 5.74 -6.17
C ALA A 134 -12.47 4.90 -5.79
N THR A 135 -12.62 3.70 -6.36
CA THR A 135 -13.71 2.80 -6.00
C THR A 135 -13.59 2.32 -4.56
N ALA A 136 -12.40 1.93 -4.09
CA ALA A 136 -12.22 1.50 -2.69
C ALA A 136 -12.52 2.64 -1.70
N THR A 137 -12.04 3.86 -1.98
CA THR A 137 -12.34 5.04 -1.16
C THR A 137 -13.83 5.40 -1.18
N LEU A 138 -14.47 5.39 -2.35
CA LEU A 138 -15.91 5.68 -2.46
C LEU A 138 -16.75 4.62 -1.74
N TRP A 139 -16.34 3.36 -1.79
CA TRP A 139 -17.03 2.28 -1.09
C TRP A 139 -16.96 2.49 0.43
N GLN A 140 -15.78 2.83 0.92
CA GLN A 140 -15.51 3.04 2.35
C GLN A 140 -16.21 4.29 2.90
N PHE A 141 -16.23 5.41 2.18
CA PHE A 141 -16.70 6.68 2.74
C PHE A 141 -18.06 7.15 2.18
N GLY A 142 -18.55 6.55 1.10
CA GLY A 142 -19.74 7.00 0.38
C GLY A 142 -20.87 5.98 0.26
N LEU A 143 -20.60 4.69 0.51
CA LEU A 143 -21.58 3.61 0.30
C LEU A 143 -21.73 2.65 1.49
N GLU A 144 -21.05 2.90 2.62
CA GLU A 144 -21.24 2.16 3.86
C GLU A 144 -22.73 2.19 4.29
N GLY A 145 -23.30 1.02 4.57
CA GLY A 145 -24.66 0.89 5.10
C GLY A 145 -25.81 0.86 4.09
N GLY A 146 -25.57 0.65 2.78
CA GLY A 146 -26.69 0.48 1.82
C GLY A 146 -27.57 -0.75 2.09
N PRO A 147 -28.66 -0.90 1.32
CA PRO A 147 -29.79 -1.73 1.72
C PRO A 147 -29.38 -3.19 2.04
N GLN A 148 -29.73 -3.62 3.26
CA GLN A 148 -29.49 -4.96 3.81
C GLN A 148 -28.03 -5.39 3.99
N GLY A 149 -27.08 -4.46 4.13
CA GLY A 149 -25.66 -4.81 4.33
C GLY A 149 -24.97 -5.31 3.06
N LEU A 150 -25.59 -5.11 1.89
CA LEU A 150 -25.04 -5.51 0.58
C LEU A 150 -23.67 -4.86 0.29
N PHE A 151 -23.38 -3.72 0.91
CA PHE A 151 -22.11 -3.01 0.78
C PHE A 151 -21.11 -3.27 1.89
N ASP A 152 -21.40 -4.15 2.87
CA ASP A 152 -20.44 -4.59 3.90
C ASP A 152 -19.36 -5.55 3.35
N ILE A 153 -19.25 -5.66 2.03
CA ILE A 153 -18.13 -6.34 1.39
C ILE A 153 -16.87 -5.50 1.56
N MET A 154 -15.74 -6.16 1.86
CA MET A 154 -14.46 -5.49 2.03
C MET A 154 -14.15 -4.62 0.81
N PRO A 155 -13.83 -3.31 0.96
CA PRO A 155 -13.63 -2.36 -0.15
C PRO A 155 -12.63 -2.81 -1.22
N CYS A 156 -11.72 -3.72 -0.85
CA CYS A 156 -10.79 -4.40 -1.74
C CYS A 156 -11.49 -5.09 -2.93
N THR A 157 -12.61 -5.78 -2.70
CA THR A 157 -13.30 -6.58 -3.73
C THR A 157 -13.85 -5.72 -4.87
N PRO A 158 -14.72 -4.72 -4.63
CA PRO A 158 -15.22 -3.86 -5.68
C PRO A 158 -14.11 -3.00 -6.30
N GLY A 159 -13.13 -2.56 -5.51
CA GLY A 159 -11.96 -1.83 -6.00
C GLY A 159 -11.11 -2.66 -6.97
N CYS A 160 -10.81 -3.92 -6.64
CA CYS A 160 -10.09 -4.84 -7.52
C CYS A 160 -10.83 -5.04 -8.85
N ILE A 161 -12.16 -5.22 -8.80
CA ILE A 161 -12.97 -5.45 -10.01
C ILE A 161 -12.95 -4.20 -10.90
N ALA A 162 -13.26 -3.03 -10.33
CA ALA A 162 -13.28 -1.77 -11.07
C ALA A 162 -11.90 -1.42 -11.63
N GLY A 163 -10.84 -1.58 -10.83
CA GLY A 163 -9.45 -1.38 -11.24
C GLY A 163 -9.05 -2.32 -12.38
N THR A 164 -9.41 -3.60 -12.32
CA THR A 164 -9.14 -4.56 -13.40
C THR A 164 -9.86 -4.18 -14.69
N ILE A 165 -11.16 -3.83 -14.60
CA ILE A 165 -11.95 -3.44 -15.77
C ILE A 165 -11.35 -2.19 -16.43
N ALA A 166 -11.02 -1.17 -15.63
CA ALA A 166 -10.41 0.07 -16.14
C ALA A 166 -9.05 -0.22 -16.77
N ALA A 167 -8.21 -1.02 -16.10
CA ALA A 167 -6.89 -1.40 -16.60
C ALA A 167 -6.97 -2.10 -17.96
N VAL A 168 -7.85 -3.10 -18.09
CA VAL A 168 -8.05 -3.85 -19.33
C VAL A 168 -8.64 -2.96 -20.42
N ALA A 169 -9.70 -2.21 -20.12
CA ALA A 169 -10.36 -1.35 -21.09
C ALA A 169 -9.41 -0.29 -21.66
N VAL A 170 -8.61 0.36 -20.82
CA VAL A 170 -7.66 1.39 -21.25
C VAL A 170 -6.48 0.77 -21.99
N THR A 171 -5.93 -0.36 -21.54
CA THR A 171 -4.85 -1.06 -22.26
C THR A 171 -5.26 -1.43 -23.68
N LEU A 172 -6.48 -1.93 -23.86
CA LEU A 172 -6.99 -2.31 -25.19
C LEU A 172 -7.23 -1.11 -26.11
N ARG A 173 -7.55 0.05 -25.55
CA ARG A 173 -7.83 1.30 -26.28
C ARG A 173 -6.61 2.17 -26.52
N THR A 174 -5.47 1.84 -25.93
CA THR A 174 -4.23 2.62 -26.03
C THR A 174 -3.17 1.89 -26.85
N ALA A 175 -2.12 2.62 -27.22
CA ALA A 175 -1.02 2.07 -28.00
C ALA A 175 -0.35 0.88 -27.27
N PRO A 176 0.11 -0.14 -28.00
CA PRO A 176 0.87 -1.22 -27.39
C PRO A 176 2.15 -0.68 -26.74
N PRO A 177 2.71 -1.39 -25.73
CA PRO A 177 3.96 -1.01 -25.08
C PRO A 177 5.11 -0.98 -26.10
N SER A 178 6.16 -0.21 -25.79
CA SER A 178 7.34 -0.10 -26.66
C SER A 178 8.04 -1.45 -26.83
N ASN A 179 8.77 -1.60 -27.93
CA ASN A 179 9.53 -2.82 -28.22
C ASN A 179 10.54 -3.16 -27.12
N ASP A 180 11.11 -2.15 -26.46
CA ASP A 180 12.04 -2.36 -25.35
C ASP A 180 11.36 -3.02 -24.14
N VAL A 181 10.13 -2.59 -23.80
CA VAL A 181 9.35 -3.18 -22.71
C VAL A 181 8.93 -4.61 -23.06
N LEU A 182 8.53 -4.85 -24.31
CA LEU A 182 8.20 -6.19 -24.79
C LEU A 182 9.41 -7.13 -24.74
N ALA A 183 10.58 -6.67 -25.18
CA ALA A 183 11.82 -7.44 -25.12
C ALA A 183 12.25 -7.73 -23.68
N ALA A 184 12.09 -6.77 -22.78
CA ALA A 184 12.36 -6.96 -21.35
C ALA A 184 11.41 -8.02 -20.75
N PHE A 185 10.12 -7.95 -21.05
CA PHE A 185 9.13 -8.95 -20.62
C PHE A 185 9.48 -10.34 -21.13
N ASP A 186 9.74 -10.47 -22.44
CA ASP A 186 10.10 -11.74 -23.08
C ASP A 186 11.41 -12.32 -22.51
N GLY A 187 12.38 -11.47 -22.20
CA GLY A 187 13.64 -11.86 -21.56
C GLY A 187 13.46 -12.41 -20.13
N VAL A 188 12.57 -11.82 -19.33
CA VAL A 188 12.25 -12.30 -17.98
C VAL A 188 11.51 -13.65 -18.05
N VAL A 189 10.54 -13.78 -18.95
CA VAL A 189 9.81 -15.04 -19.18
C VAL A 189 10.75 -16.15 -19.67
N GLY A 190 11.69 -15.81 -20.57
CA GLY A 190 12.74 -16.73 -21.03
C GLY A 190 13.61 -17.25 -19.87
N ARG A 191 14.08 -16.36 -18.98
CA ARG A 191 14.89 -16.76 -17.80
C ARG A 191 14.10 -17.63 -16.82
N ALA A 192 12.82 -17.35 -16.63
CA ALA A 192 11.95 -18.13 -15.75
C ALA A 192 11.73 -19.57 -16.26
N THR A 193 11.72 -19.75 -17.59
CA THR A 193 11.52 -21.06 -18.23
C THR A 193 12.81 -21.87 -18.39
N THR A 194 13.99 -21.22 -18.45
CA THR A 194 15.29 -21.90 -18.63
C THR A 194 16.00 -22.30 -17.34
N ARG A 195 15.48 -21.97 -16.14
CA ARG A 195 16.15 -22.33 -14.88
C ARG A 195 16.07 -23.85 -14.66
N PRO A 196 17.20 -24.57 -14.55
CA PRO A 196 17.16 -26.02 -14.32
C PRO A 196 16.49 -26.29 -12.98
N ARG A 197 15.40 -27.06 -12.97
CA ARG A 197 14.84 -27.66 -11.76
C ARG A 197 15.85 -28.67 -11.21
N GLY A 198 16.83 -28.21 -10.43
CA GLY A 198 17.85 -29.10 -9.89
C GLY A 198 18.92 -28.38 -9.06
N ARG A 199 18.58 -27.98 -7.84
CA ARG A 199 19.52 -27.84 -6.71
C ARG A 199 18.76 -27.55 -5.41
N ALA A 200 18.05 -28.56 -4.92
CA ALA A 200 17.52 -28.62 -3.56
C ALA A 200 17.57 -30.07 -3.06
N ALA A 201 18.76 -30.67 -3.09
CA ALA A 201 19.10 -31.93 -2.42
C ALA A 201 20.64 -32.05 -2.42
N SER A 202 21.29 -31.45 -1.43
CA SER A 202 22.65 -31.78 -0.94
C SER A 202 23.18 -30.64 -0.09
N ARG A 203 22.68 -30.56 1.14
CA ARG A 203 23.49 -30.21 2.31
C ARG A 203 22.97 -31.08 3.44
N GLU A 204 23.56 -32.27 3.51
CA GLU A 204 23.76 -33.00 4.76
C GLU A 204 24.61 -32.15 5.71
#